data_AF-A0A2D0HPK4-F1
#
_entry.id   AF-A0A2D0HPK4-F1
#
_cell.length_a   1.000
_cell.length_b   1.000
_cell.length_c   1.000
_cell.angle_alpha   90.00
_cell.angle_beta   90.00
_cell.angle_gamma   90.00
#
_symmetry.space_group_name_H-M   'P 1'
#
loop_
_entity.id
_entity.type
_entity.pdbx_description
1 polymer ?
#
loop_
_entity_poly.entity_id
_entity_poly.type
_entity_poly.pdbx_seq_one_letter_code
_entity_poly.pdbx_strand_id
1 'polypeptide(L)'
;MLTSLKSVLYTGEYLFAATNQYLISPNGVYKAIQQSDGNFVLYAGSTPLWASNVLDTSVYYTLMQTDCNLVSYNYSGNPVWASNTGGLGSNCRLEVQDDGNLVIFKSDDVPVWSTNTNR
;
A
#
# COMPACT_ATOMS: atom_id res chain seq x y z
N MET A 1 -22.58 1.84 1.43
CA MET A 1 -21.78 1.74 2.66
C MET A 1 -20.53 2.57 2.41
N LEU A 2 -20.48 3.80 2.94
CA LEU A 2 -19.33 4.69 2.73
C LEU A 2 -18.15 4.10 3.49
N THR A 3 -17.18 3.53 2.78
CA THR A 3 -15.90 3.14 3.37
C THR A 3 -15.24 4.40 3.93
N SER A 4 -15.07 4.48 5.25
CA SER A 4 -14.24 5.48 5.90
C SER A 4 -12.90 5.55 5.18
N LEU A 5 -12.54 6.75 4.74
CA LEU A 5 -11.23 7.03 4.16
C LEU A 5 -10.19 6.84 5.27
N LYS A 6 -9.29 5.87 5.12
CA LYS A 6 -8.18 5.61 6.05
C LYS A 6 -6.85 5.94 5.37
N SER A 7 -5.92 6.53 6.10
CA SER A 7 -4.54 6.77 5.62
C SER A 7 -3.58 5.61 5.91
N VAL A 8 -4.02 4.65 6.74
CA VAL A 8 -3.19 3.57 7.27
C VAL A 8 -3.77 2.20 6.89
N LEU A 9 -2.89 1.27 6.54
CA LEU A 9 -3.17 -0.17 6.41
C LEU A 9 -2.36 -0.92 7.47
N TYR A 10 -3.03 -1.49 8.46
CA TYR A 10 -2.39 -2.27 9.53
C TYR A 10 -2.12 -3.70 9.10
N THR A 11 -1.22 -4.40 9.82
CA THR A 11 -1.00 -5.84 9.59
C THR A 11 -2.31 -6.64 9.60
N GLY A 12 -2.49 -7.51 8.62
CA GLY A 12 -3.71 -8.32 8.43
C GLY A 12 -4.78 -7.64 7.57
N GLU A 13 -4.67 -6.34 7.32
CA GLU A 13 -5.57 -5.62 6.42
C GLU A 13 -5.07 -5.63 4.97
N TYR A 14 -6.02 -5.55 4.03
CA TYR A 14 -5.74 -5.55 2.60
C TYR A 14 -6.56 -4.51 1.83
N LEU A 15 -6.09 -4.17 0.64
CA LEU A 15 -6.81 -3.38 -0.37
C LEU A 15 -7.15 -4.28 -1.55
N PHE A 16 -8.43 -4.43 -1.87
CA PHE A 16 -8.90 -5.21 -3.01
C PHE A 16 -8.84 -4.44 -4.33
N ALA A 17 -8.28 -5.08 -5.37
CA ALA A 17 -8.26 -4.57 -6.74
C ALA A 17 -9.67 -4.45 -7.33
N ALA A 18 -10.54 -5.44 -7.08
CA ALA A 18 -11.89 -5.52 -7.65
C ALA A 18 -12.82 -4.37 -7.24
N THR A 19 -12.53 -3.73 -6.11
CA THR A 19 -13.29 -2.57 -5.60
C THR A 19 -12.48 -1.28 -5.61
N ASN A 20 -11.30 -1.30 -6.26
CA ASN A 20 -10.37 -0.17 -6.33
C ASN A 20 -10.11 0.46 -4.95
N GLN A 21 -9.94 -0.38 -3.92
CA GLN A 21 -9.74 0.11 -2.57
C GLN A 21 -8.40 0.85 -2.45
N TYR A 22 -8.43 1.90 -1.64
CA TYR A 22 -7.30 2.80 -1.49
C TYR A 22 -7.18 3.32 -0.06
N LEU A 23 -5.97 3.78 0.23
CA LEU A 23 -5.66 4.67 1.35
C LEU A 23 -5.60 6.10 0.82
N ILE A 24 -5.94 7.09 1.65
CA ILE A 24 -5.80 8.51 1.33
C ILE A 24 -5.16 9.27 2.49
N SER A 25 -4.26 10.19 2.19
CA SER A 25 -3.60 11.03 3.21
C SER A 25 -4.62 11.89 3.96
N PRO A 26 -4.35 12.27 5.22
CA PRO A 26 -5.24 13.14 6.01
C PRO A 26 -5.64 14.45 5.31
N ASN A 27 -4.76 15.06 4.53
CA ASN A 27 -5.03 16.26 3.73
C ASN A 27 -5.84 15.99 2.44
N GLY A 28 -6.12 14.73 2.11
CA GLY A 28 -6.91 14.33 0.96
C GLY A 28 -6.19 14.40 -0.40
N VAL A 29 -4.90 14.71 -0.44
CA VAL A 29 -4.15 14.97 -1.68
C VAL A 29 -3.53 13.69 -2.27
N TYR A 30 -3.05 12.80 -1.40
CA TYR A 30 -2.27 11.64 -1.80
C TYR A 30 -3.06 10.36 -1.61
N LYS A 31 -2.98 9.45 -2.59
CA LYS A 31 -3.77 8.22 -2.62
C LYS A 31 -2.92 7.03 -3.01
N ALA A 32 -2.87 6.00 -2.17
CA ALA A 32 -2.28 4.70 -2.50
C ALA A 32 -3.40 3.71 -2.81
N ILE A 33 -3.41 3.14 -4.01
CA ILE A 33 -4.52 2.33 -4.53
C ILE A 33 -4.01 1.03 -5.13
N GLN A 34 -4.69 -0.08 -4.84
CA GLN A 34 -4.58 -1.30 -5.63
C GLN A 34 -5.55 -1.20 -6.82
N GLN A 35 -5.00 -1.04 -8.01
CA GLN A 35 -5.78 -0.90 -9.25
C GLN A 35 -6.18 -2.27 -9.81
N SER A 36 -7.25 -2.29 -10.60
CA SER A 36 -7.77 -3.49 -11.26
C SER A 36 -6.89 -4.03 -12.40
N ASP A 37 -5.93 -3.24 -12.87
CA ASP A 37 -4.89 -3.69 -13.81
C ASP A 37 -3.72 -4.42 -13.11
N GLY A 38 -3.80 -4.51 -11.78
CA GLY A 38 -2.83 -5.16 -10.91
C GLY A 38 -1.74 -4.26 -10.37
N ASN A 39 -1.68 -3.00 -10.80
CA ASN A 39 -0.67 -2.08 -10.34
C ASN A 39 -1.03 -1.51 -8.97
N PHE A 40 -0.06 -1.47 -8.05
CA PHE A 40 -0.20 -0.76 -6.77
C PHE A 40 0.49 0.58 -6.89
N VAL A 41 -0.27 1.68 -6.79
CA VAL A 41 0.18 3.00 -7.22
C VAL A 41 -0.10 4.06 -6.16
N LEU A 42 0.90 4.91 -5.92
CA LEU A 42 0.76 6.15 -5.16
C LEU A 42 0.54 7.32 -6.11
N TYR A 43 -0.49 8.13 -5.87
CA TYR A 43 -0.83 9.32 -6.65
C TYR A 43 -0.79 10.59 -5.80
N ALA A 44 -0.46 11.71 -6.44
CA ALA A 44 -0.85 13.07 -6.02
C ALA A 44 -1.91 13.59 -7.01
N GLY A 45 -3.18 13.65 -6.59
CA GLY A 45 -4.29 13.89 -7.50
C GLY A 45 -4.34 12.84 -8.63
N SER A 46 -4.12 13.25 -9.89
CA SER A 46 -4.03 12.37 -11.06
C SER A 46 -2.60 12.00 -11.46
N THR A 47 -1.58 12.56 -10.80
CA THR A 47 -0.17 12.32 -11.13
C THR A 47 0.37 11.11 -10.35
N PRO A 48 0.82 10.04 -11.02
CA PRO A 48 1.48 8.94 -10.32
C PRO A 48 2.84 9.40 -9.77
N LEU A 49 3.10 9.13 -8.49
CA LEU A 49 4.39 9.39 -7.83
C LEU A 49 5.27 8.15 -7.81
N TRP A 50 4.67 6.98 -7.60
CA TRP A 50 5.35 5.70 -7.50
C TRP A 50 4.40 4.57 -7.90
N ALA A 51 4.93 3.48 -8.44
CA ALA A 51 4.17 2.28 -8.80
C ALA A 51 4.97 1.01 -8.52
N SER A 52 4.28 -0.10 -8.22
CA SER A 52 4.88 -1.44 -8.13
C SER A 52 5.36 -1.94 -9.49
N ASN A 53 4.90 -1.34 -10.58
CA ASN A 53 5.20 -1.70 -11.97
C ASN A 53 4.77 -3.13 -12.31
N VAL A 54 3.72 -3.61 -11.65
CA VAL A 54 3.03 -4.86 -12.00
C VAL A 54 1.87 -4.54 -12.93
N LEU A 55 1.81 -5.22 -14.07
CA LEU A 55 0.69 -5.17 -15.01
C LEU A 55 0.14 -6.59 -15.20
N ASP A 56 -0.48 -7.09 -14.15
CA ASP A 56 -1.07 -8.43 -14.09
C ASP A 56 -2.48 -8.31 -13.51
N THR A 57 -3.48 -8.39 -14.39
CA THR A 57 -4.90 -8.29 -14.03
C THR A 57 -5.38 -9.45 -13.13
N SER A 58 -4.55 -10.47 -12.89
CA SER A 58 -4.83 -11.52 -11.90
C SER A 58 -4.63 -11.07 -10.46
N VAL A 59 -3.90 -9.98 -10.22
CA VAL A 59 -3.69 -9.41 -8.88
C VAL A 59 -5.04 -9.04 -8.26
N TYR A 60 -5.28 -9.59 -7.07
CA TYR A 60 -6.57 -9.53 -6.39
C TYR A 60 -6.55 -8.58 -5.19
N TYR A 61 -5.47 -8.55 -4.42
CA TYR A 61 -5.32 -7.65 -3.28
C TYR A 61 -3.87 -7.34 -2.95
N THR A 62 -3.65 -6.25 -2.22
CA THR A 62 -2.40 -5.95 -1.52
C THR A 62 -2.61 -6.04 -0.01
N LEU A 63 -1.78 -6.80 0.69
CA LEU A 63 -1.87 -7.11 2.12
C LEU A 63 -0.64 -6.59 2.86
N MET A 64 -0.86 -5.89 3.97
CA MET A 64 0.20 -5.64 4.95
C MET A 64 0.32 -6.89 5.84
N GLN A 65 1.36 -7.70 5.66
CA GLN A 65 1.52 -8.95 6.39
C GLN A 65 2.00 -8.73 7.83
N THR A 66 1.76 -9.72 8.70
CA THR A 66 2.17 -9.70 10.12
C THR A 66 3.68 -9.80 10.31
N ASP A 67 4.42 -10.24 9.29
CA ASP A 67 5.88 -10.28 9.25
C ASP A 67 6.50 -8.96 8.75
N CYS A 68 5.69 -7.91 8.58
CA CYS A 68 6.09 -6.60 8.08
C CYS A 68 6.38 -6.51 6.58
N ASN A 69 5.96 -7.49 5.78
CA ASN A 69 6.05 -7.40 4.32
C ASN A 69 4.74 -6.88 3.70
N LEU A 70 4.81 -5.88 2.82
CA LEU A 70 3.66 -5.45 2.01
C LEU A 70 3.69 -6.25 0.71
N VAL A 71 2.64 -7.01 0.43
CA VAL A 71 2.64 -7.98 -0.68
C VAL A 71 1.35 -7.92 -1.48
N SER A 72 1.47 -7.87 -2.81
CA SER A 72 0.37 -8.02 -3.75
C SER A 72 0.22 -9.48 -4.15
N TYR A 73 -1.01 -10.00 -4.07
CA TYR A 73 -1.34 -11.39 -4.34
C TYR A 73 -2.33 -11.51 -5.49
N ASN A 74 -2.17 -12.52 -6.34
CA ASN A 74 -3.19 -12.87 -7.32
C ASN A 74 -4.31 -13.75 -6.72
N TYR A 75 -5.35 -13.99 -7.52
CA TYR A 75 -6.52 -14.79 -7.10
C TYR A 75 -6.17 -16.23 -6.69
N SER A 76 -5.03 -16.77 -7.15
CA SER A 76 -4.53 -18.10 -6.77
C SER A 76 -3.75 -18.09 -5.44
N GLY A 77 -3.58 -16.93 -4.81
CA GLY A 77 -2.80 -16.77 -3.59
C GLY A 77 -1.29 -16.72 -3.82
N ASN A 78 -0.83 -16.55 -5.06
CA ASN A 78 0.60 -16.40 -5.36
C ASN A 78 1.02 -14.93 -5.20
N PRO A 79 2.17 -14.65 -4.56
CA PRO A 79 2.71 -13.30 -4.48
C PRO A 79 3.19 -12.84 -5.87
N VAL A 80 2.81 -11.64 -6.27
CA VAL A 80 3.18 -11.03 -7.56
C VAL A 80 4.16 -9.88 -7.37
N TRP A 81 4.08 -9.17 -6.25
CA TRP A 81 5.03 -8.13 -5.84
C TRP A 81 5.17 -8.08 -4.33
N ALA A 82 6.33 -7.68 -3.84
CA ALA A 82 6.58 -7.47 -2.42
C ALA A 82 7.50 -6.26 -2.18
N SER A 83 7.32 -5.58 -1.05
CA SER A 83 8.25 -4.54 -0.56
C SER A 83 9.60 -5.10 -0.10
N ASN A 84 9.67 -6.43 0.12
CA ASN A 84 10.85 -7.15 0.62
C ASN A 84 11.26 -6.68 2.02
N THR A 85 10.29 -6.39 2.87
CA THR A 85 10.49 -5.93 4.26
C THR A 85 10.15 -6.98 5.32
N GLY A 86 9.89 -8.22 4.89
CA GLY A 86 9.61 -9.34 5.79
C GLY A 86 10.72 -9.55 6.81
N GLY A 87 10.35 -9.65 8.09
CA GLY A 87 11.28 -9.86 9.20
C GLY A 87 12.03 -8.62 9.68
N LEU A 88 11.78 -7.43 9.10
CA LEU A 88 12.47 -6.20 9.52
C LEU A 88 11.88 -5.54 10.79
N GLY A 89 10.78 -6.08 11.32
CA GLY A 89 10.14 -5.56 12.53
C GLY A 89 8.88 -6.33 12.95
N SER A 90 8.07 -5.69 13.78
CA SER A 90 6.76 -6.17 14.25
C SER A 90 5.78 -5.00 14.39
N ASN A 91 4.48 -5.31 14.44
CA ASN A 91 3.37 -4.34 14.51
C ASN A 91 3.43 -3.29 13.39
N CYS A 92 3.70 -3.75 12.16
CA CYS A 92 3.90 -2.85 11.06
C CYS A 92 2.61 -2.24 10.50
N ARG A 93 2.75 -1.07 9.90
CA ARG A 93 1.68 -0.41 9.16
C ARG A 93 2.23 0.25 7.92
N LEU A 94 1.42 0.30 6.87
CA LEU A 94 1.65 1.16 5.72
C LEU A 94 0.87 2.46 5.93
N GLU A 95 1.49 3.61 5.69
CA GLU A 95 0.89 4.93 5.92
C GLU A 95 1.10 5.85 4.71
N VAL A 96 0.01 6.43 4.20
CA VAL A 96 0.05 7.54 3.23
C VAL A 96 0.16 8.84 4.03
N GLN A 97 1.27 9.56 3.84
CA GLN A 97 1.57 10.78 4.58
C GLN A 97 1.16 12.03 3.80
N ASP A 98 0.96 13.13 4.53
CA ASP A 98 0.59 14.44 3.96
C ASP A 98 1.71 15.12 3.16
N ASP A 99 2.94 14.62 3.27
CA ASP A 99 4.09 15.06 2.47
C ASP A 99 4.20 14.34 1.12
N GLY A 100 3.31 13.37 0.85
CA GLY A 100 3.31 12.57 -0.37
C GLY A 100 4.23 11.37 -0.35
N ASN A 101 4.74 10.98 0.82
CA ASN A 101 5.43 9.72 1.00
C ASN A 101 4.46 8.59 1.35
N LEU A 102 4.81 7.38 0.95
CA LEU A 102 4.16 6.16 1.38
C LEU A 102 5.20 5.33 2.13
N VAL A 103 4.94 5.06 3.41
CA VAL A 103 5.96 4.53 4.33
C VAL A 103 5.44 3.29 5.04
N ILE A 104 6.30 2.27 5.16
CA ILE A 104 6.07 1.17 6.09
C ILE A 104 6.81 1.49 7.38
N PHE A 105 6.06 1.62 8.47
CA PHE A 105 6.59 1.74 9.82
C PHE A 105 6.51 0.39 10.53
N LYS A 106 7.51 0.09 11.37
CA LYS A 106 7.39 -0.90 12.44
C LYS A 106 7.04 -0.23 13.76
N SER A 107 7.03 -1.02 14.84
CA SER A 107 6.90 -0.53 16.22
C SER A 107 7.79 0.70 16.50
N ASP A 108 7.31 1.57 17.40
CA ASP A 108 7.97 2.83 17.79
C ASP A 108 8.18 3.83 16.64
N ASP A 109 7.32 3.79 15.62
CA ASP A 109 7.34 4.69 14.46
C ASP A 109 8.66 4.68 13.68
N VAL A 110 9.38 3.55 13.69
CA VAL A 110 10.62 3.40 12.93
C VAL A 110 10.30 3.00 11.48
N PRO A 111 10.73 3.78 10.46
CA PRO A 111 10.49 3.44 9.06
C PRO A 111 11.39 2.26 8.64
N VAL A 112 10.83 1.33 7.86
CA VAL A 112 11.57 0.19 7.27
C VAL A 112 11.59 0.21 5.74
N TRP A 113 10.69 0.98 5.12
CA TRP A 113 10.65 1.21 3.67
C TRP A 113 9.88 2.50 3.37
N SER A 114 10.22 3.17 2.27
CA SER A 114 9.40 4.27 1.74
C SER A 114 9.52 4.37 0.22
N THR A 115 8.55 5.04 -0.40
CA THR A 115 8.60 5.38 -1.84
C THR A 115 9.61 6.47 -2.15
N ASN A 116 10.09 7.23 -1.16
CA ASN A 116 10.97 8.40 -1.31
C ASN A 116 10.37 9.46 -2.26
N THR A 117 9.07 9.73 -2.10
CA THR A 117 8.30 10.66 -2.95
C THR A 117 7.82 11.90 -2.21
N ASN A 118 8.37 12.17 -1.02
CA ASN A 118 8.10 13.37 -0.25
C ASN A 118 8.35 14.64 -1.10
N ARG A 119 7.43 15.61 -1.02
CA ARG A 119 7.41 16.84 -1.82
C ARG A 119 7.43 18.10 -0.97
#